data_AF-A0A7J0GWQ1-F1
#
_entry.id   AF-A0A7J0GWQ1-F1
#
_cell.length_a   1.000
_cell.length_b   1.000
_cell.length_c   1.000
_cell.angle_alpha   90.00
_cell.angle_beta   90.00
_cell.angle_gamma   90.00
#
_symmetry.space_group_name_H-M   'P 1'
#
loop_
_entity.id
_entity.type
_entity.pdbx_description
1 polymer ?
#
loop_
_entity_poly.entity_id
_entity_poly.type
_entity_poly.pdbx_seq_one_letter_code
_entity_poly.pdbx_strand_id
1 'polypeptide(L)'
;MSGTPVKWLLLSLSSLLFLCSAKTPLAKKTYIVQMDKSAMPETFTDHIEWYASVIKSVTTIPEKEATGDEERIIYTYQTAFHGVAARLSEEEAERLEELYGVVAVLPETKYELHTTRSPVFLGLEPEKSTKSIWSDNLAKHDVIVGVLDTGIWPESQSFNDTGMTPVPAHWKGACETAQDYFEFLCSQALTQGQLQVFAKFSKRSCRHSLANPGDLNYPALSAVFPESTNVTVLTLHRTVTNVGPPVSNYHVNVSPFKGAFVKVEPAMLKFTRKNQKLSYKVMFTTKSRQTEPEFGSLIWKDGLYVVRSPVAITWMSQI
;
A
#
# COMPACT_ATOMS: atom_id res chain seq x y z
N MET A 1 23.32 -85.27 -38.65
CA MET A 1 22.32 -85.09 -37.57
C MET A 1 22.78 -83.94 -36.68
N SER A 2 21.89 -82.96 -36.45
CA SER A 2 21.84 -81.92 -35.37
C SER A 2 23.15 -81.19 -35.02
N GLY A 3 23.30 -79.88 -35.23
CA GLY A 3 22.53 -78.78 -34.59
C GLY A 3 23.40 -78.21 -33.47
N THR A 4 23.86 -76.95 -33.51
CA THR A 4 23.14 -75.76 -33.01
C THR A 4 23.79 -74.46 -33.52
N PRO A 5 23.03 -73.39 -33.82
CA PRO A 5 23.55 -72.02 -33.85
C PRO A 5 23.16 -71.26 -32.58
N VAL A 6 24.11 -70.47 -32.07
CA VAL A 6 23.95 -69.59 -30.90
C VAL A 6 23.00 -68.45 -31.27
N LYS A 7 21.83 -68.38 -30.61
CA LYS A 7 20.88 -67.27 -30.70
C LYS A 7 21.42 -66.09 -29.86
N TRP A 8 21.65 -64.96 -30.52
CA TRP A 8 21.85 -63.67 -29.86
C TRP A 8 20.53 -63.22 -29.24
N LEU A 9 20.47 -63.12 -27.91
CA LEU A 9 19.39 -62.45 -27.19
C LEU A 9 19.62 -60.93 -27.29
N LEU A 10 18.82 -60.24 -28.09
CA LEU A 10 18.65 -58.78 -27.99
C LEU A 10 17.65 -58.51 -26.86
N LEU A 11 18.16 -58.12 -25.69
CA LEU A 11 17.35 -57.56 -24.61
C LEU A 11 16.97 -56.12 -24.98
N SER A 12 15.71 -55.90 -25.39
CA SER A 12 15.15 -54.56 -25.54
C SER A 12 14.88 -53.97 -24.14
N LEU A 13 15.74 -53.06 -23.70
CA LEU A 13 15.53 -52.27 -22.48
C LEU A 13 14.50 -51.16 -22.79
N SER A 14 13.20 -51.46 -22.65
CA SER A 14 12.19 -50.39 -22.62
C SER A 14 12.11 -49.84 -21.19
N SER A 15 12.95 -48.85 -20.88
CA SER A 15 12.78 -48.06 -19.66
C SER A 15 11.56 -47.16 -19.84
N LEU A 16 10.43 -47.56 -19.25
CA LEU A 16 9.36 -46.62 -18.92
C LEU A 16 9.88 -45.69 -17.82
N LEU A 17 10.50 -44.59 -18.25
CA LEU A 17 10.70 -43.41 -17.41
C LEU A 17 9.32 -42.79 -17.18
N PHE A 18 8.61 -43.26 -16.15
CA PHE A 18 7.58 -42.46 -15.51
C PHE A 18 8.28 -41.27 -14.84
N LEU A 19 8.40 -40.16 -15.58
CA LEU A 19 8.71 -38.87 -14.97
C LEU A 19 7.52 -38.51 -14.07
N CYS A 20 7.63 -38.84 -12.79
CA CYS A 20 6.84 -38.21 -11.77
C CYS A 20 7.31 -36.75 -11.72
N SER A 21 6.65 -35.86 -12.46
CA SER A 21 6.87 -34.43 -12.36
C SER A 21 6.43 -34.01 -10.96
N ALA A 22 7.39 -33.85 -10.06
CA ALA A 22 7.14 -33.18 -8.80
C ALA A 22 6.65 -31.77 -9.15
N LYS A 23 5.35 -31.51 -8.96
CA LYS A 23 4.78 -30.17 -9.14
C LYS A 23 5.47 -29.25 -8.15
N THR A 24 6.40 -28.43 -8.64
CA THR A 24 6.94 -27.31 -7.89
C THR A 24 5.76 -26.48 -7.39
N PRO A 25 5.73 -26.04 -6.12
CA PRO A 25 4.69 -25.14 -5.66
C PRO A 25 4.67 -23.92 -6.55
N LEU A 26 3.49 -23.67 -7.11
CA LEU A 26 3.25 -22.71 -8.16
C LEU A 26 3.42 -21.29 -7.58
N ALA A 27 4.39 -20.55 -8.10
CA ALA A 27 4.72 -19.22 -7.59
C ALA A 27 3.54 -18.26 -7.82
N LYS A 28 3.06 -17.63 -6.75
CA LYS A 28 1.99 -16.62 -6.83
C LYS A 28 2.58 -15.25 -7.18
N LYS A 29 1.92 -14.52 -8.06
CA LYS A 29 2.21 -13.13 -8.42
C LYS A 29 1.05 -12.23 -8.00
N THR A 30 1.28 -10.92 -7.92
CA THR A 30 0.21 -9.95 -7.65
C THR A 30 -0.52 -9.63 -8.95
N TYR A 31 -1.85 -9.68 -8.90
CA TYR A 31 -2.73 -9.25 -9.98
C TYR A 31 -3.76 -8.24 -9.46
N ILE A 32 -4.19 -7.34 -10.32
CA ILE A 32 -5.34 -6.46 -10.13
C ILE A 32 -6.51 -7.08 -10.90
N VAL A 33 -7.52 -7.54 -10.17
CA VAL A 33 -8.77 -8.08 -10.70
C VAL A 33 -9.81 -6.98 -10.69
N GLN A 34 -10.21 -6.51 -11.87
CA GLN A 34 -11.29 -5.54 -12.03
C GLN A 34 -12.64 -6.27 -12.02
N MET A 35 -13.58 -5.77 -11.23
CA MET A 35 -14.90 -6.35 -11.02
C MET A 35 -15.98 -5.39 -11.52
N ASP A 36 -17.00 -5.93 -12.17
CA ASP A 36 -18.23 -5.20 -12.49
C ASP A 36 -19.16 -5.22 -11.28
N LYS A 37 -19.22 -4.12 -10.54
CA LYS A 37 -20.08 -4.01 -9.36
C LYS A 37 -21.57 -4.28 -9.66
N SER A 38 -22.03 -3.98 -10.87
CA SER A 38 -23.44 -4.18 -11.24
C SER A 38 -23.80 -5.66 -11.42
N ALA A 39 -22.81 -6.53 -11.62
CA ALA A 39 -22.96 -7.97 -11.71
C ALA A 39 -23.03 -8.67 -10.33
N MET A 40 -22.99 -7.90 -9.23
CA MET A 40 -23.05 -8.46 -7.87
C MET A 40 -24.37 -9.22 -7.66
N PRO A 41 -24.33 -10.52 -7.29
CA PRO A 41 -25.55 -11.26 -6.99
C PRO A 41 -26.31 -10.67 -5.81
N GLU A 42 -27.65 -10.74 -5.86
CA GLU A 42 -28.53 -10.24 -4.79
C GLU A 42 -28.30 -10.93 -3.42
N THR A 43 -27.62 -12.08 -3.40
CA THR A 43 -27.23 -12.77 -2.17
C THR A 43 -26.19 -12.03 -1.35
N PHE A 44 -25.48 -11.06 -1.94
CA PHE A 44 -24.47 -10.26 -1.25
C PHE A 44 -25.01 -8.86 -0.95
N THR A 45 -24.78 -8.40 0.28
CA THR A 45 -25.08 -7.01 0.68
C THR A 45 -23.88 -6.09 0.55
N ASP A 46 -22.67 -6.66 0.60
CA ASP A 46 -21.42 -5.94 0.44
C ASP A 46 -20.57 -6.53 -0.69
N HIS A 47 -20.23 -5.68 -1.65
CA HIS A 47 -19.34 -6.01 -2.76
C HIS A 47 -17.96 -6.50 -2.32
N ILE A 48 -17.47 -6.09 -1.14
CA ILE A 48 -16.17 -6.57 -0.61
C ILE A 48 -16.24 -8.08 -0.33
N GLU A 49 -17.33 -8.54 0.30
CA GLU A 49 -17.56 -9.97 0.58
C GLU A 49 -17.74 -10.76 -0.71
N TRP A 50 -18.46 -10.18 -1.68
CA TRP A 50 -18.62 -10.79 -2.99
C TRP A 50 -17.28 -10.96 -3.71
N TYR A 51 -16.45 -9.92 -3.78
CA TYR A 51 -15.14 -10.01 -4.42
C TYR A 51 -14.24 -11.04 -3.73
N ALA A 52 -14.26 -11.09 -2.39
CA ALA A 52 -13.52 -12.10 -1.64
C ALA A 52 -13.99 -13.52 -1.97
N SER A 53 -15.30 -13.73 -2.12
CA SER A 53 -15.87 -15.01 -2.54
C SER A 53 -15.43 -15.40 -3.96
N VAL A 54 -15.37 -14.45 -4.89
CA VAL A 54 -14.90 -14.68 -6.27
C VAL A 54 -13.44 -15.16 -6.27
N ILE A 55 -12.56 -14.47 -5.53
CA ILE A 55 -11.17 -14.89 -5.38
C ILE A 55 -11.05 -16.27 -4.72
N LYS A 56 -11.89 -16.58 -3.73
CA LYS A 56 -11.90 -17.88 -3.06
C LYS A 56 -12.32 -19.01 -4.00
N SER A 57 -13.23 -18.76 -4.94
CA SER A 57 -13.79 -19.79 -5.84
C SER A 57 -12.76 -20.47 -6.75
N VAL A 58 -11.68 -19.77 -7.11
CA VAL A 58 -10.64 -20.31 -8.00
C VAL A 58 -9.51 -21.01 -7.26
N THR A 59 -9.55 -21.06 -5.93
CA THR A 59 -8.44 -21.60 -5.12
C THR A 59 -8.45 -23.13 -5.11
N THR A 60 -7.29 -23.74 -5.38
CA THR A 60 -7.17 -25.20 -5.58
C THR A 60 -6.71 -25.99 -4.35
N ILE A 61 -6.38 -25.33 -3.23
CA ILE A 61 -5.85 -25.98 -2.02
C ILE A 61 -6.97 -26.08 -0.98
N PRO A 62 -7.31 -27.28 -0.46
CA PRO A 62 -8.21 -27.43 0.68
C PRO A 62 -7.64 -26.70 1.90
N GLU A 63 -8.48 -25.94 2.60
CA GLU A 63 -8.15 -25.10 3.77
C GLU A 63 -7.39 -25.81 4.92
N LYS A 64 -7.24 -27.13 4.87
CA LYS A 64 -6.61 -27.94 5.93
C LYS A 64 -5.08 -28.07 5.85
N GLU A 65 -4.44 -27.71 4.74
CA GLU A 65 -2.95 -27.73 4.62
C GLU A 65 -2.31 -26.34 4.52
N ALA A 66 -3.11 -25.27 4.48
CA ALA A 66 -2.59 -23.91 4.53
C ALA A 66 -2.26 -23.55 5.99
N THR A 67 -1.06 -23.90 6.44
CA THR A 67 -0.48 -23.35 7.67
C THR A 67 -0.27 -21.84 7.51
N GLY A 68 -1.28 -21.06 7.88
CA GLY A 68 -1.25 -19.60 7.87
C GLY A 68 -2.20 -19.01 6.84
N ASP A 69 -3.25 -18.39 7.35
CA ASP A 69 -4.17 -17.48 6.68
C ASP A 69 -3.38 -16.25 6.15
N GLU A 70 -2.57 -16.45 5.11
CA GLU A 70 -1.98 -15.31 4.39
C GLU A 70 -3.12 -14.63 3.65
N GLU A 71 -3.48 -13.44 4.12
CA GLU A 71 -4.47 -12.55 3.50
C GLU A 71 -4.11 -12.38 2.02
N ARG A 72 -4.73 -13.20 1.17
CA ARG A 72 -4.40 -13.31 -0.26
C ARG A 72 -4.78 -12.04 -1.01
N ILE A 73 -5.81 -11.38 -0.52
CA ILE A 73 -6.27 -10.09 -0.99
C ILE A 73 -5.44 -9.02 -0.30
N ILE A 74 -4.67 -8.29 -1.09
CA ILE A 74 -3.80 -7.21 -0.65
C ILE A 74 -4.63 -5.93 -0.45
N TYR A 75 -5.57 -5.69 -1.36
CA TYR A 75 -6.38 -4.47 -1.38
C TYR A 75 -7.71 -4.65 -2.12
N THR A 76 -8.69 -3.84 -1.78
CA THR A 76 -9.99 -3.76 -2.47
C THR A 76 -10.24 -2.34 -2.96
N TYR A 77 -10.38 -2.21 -4.28
CA TYR A 77 -10.68 -0.96 -4.96
C TYR A 77 -12.20 -0.75 -4.98
N GLN A 78 -12.64 0.43 -4.54
CA GLN A 78 -14.06 0.77 -4.43
C GLN A 78 -14.40 2.20 -4.84
N THR A 79 -13.39 3.01 -5.20
CA THR A 79 -13.57 4.45 -5.45
C THR A 79 -13.41 4.81 -6.91
N ALA A 80 -12.19 4.69 -7.47
CA ALA A 80 -11.92 5.02 -8.87
C ALA A 80 -12.41 3.92 -9.83
N PHE A 81 -12.33 2.67 -9.38
CA PHE A 81 -12.93 1.51 -10.02
C PHE A 81 -13.22 0.46 -8.94
N HIS A 82 -13.92 -0.60 -9.33
CA HIS A 82 -14.28 -1.71 -8.47
C HIS A 82 -13.40 -2.93 -8.76
N GLY A 83 -12.80 -3.53 -7.73
CA GLY A 83 -11.92 -4.67 -7.92
C GLY A 83 -11.09 -5.03 -6.70
N VAL A 84 -10.14 -5.94 -6.87
CA VAL A 84 -9.21 -6.40 -5.81
C VAL A 84 -7.79 -6.58 -6.34
N ALA A 85 -6.80 -6.26 -5.52
CA ALA A 85 -5.43 -6.70 -5.72
C ALA A 85 -5.23 -8.00 -4.92
N ALA A 86 -4.79 -9.08 -5.58
CA ALA A 86 -4.65 -10.39 -4.93
C ALA A 86 -3.41 -11.15 -5.41
N ARG A 87 -2.86 -12.01 -4.55
CA ARG A 87 -1.79 -12.94 -4.89
C ARG A 87 -2.36 -14.22 -5.49
N LEU A 88 -2.13 -14.44 -6.78
CA LEU A 88 -2.72 -15.53 -7.54
C LEU A 88 -1.62 -16.29 -8.30
N SER A 89 -1.82 -17.58 -8.51
CA SER A 89 -1.08 -18.27 -9.57
C SER A 89 -1.58 -17.87 -10.96
N GLU A 90 -0.80 -18.19 -11.98
CA GLU A 90 -1.17 -17.91 -13.38
C GLU A 90 -2.47 -18.64 -13.76
N GLU A 91 -2.59 -19.90 -13.38
CA GLU A 91 -3.78 -20.73 -13.60
C GLU A 91 -5.00 -20.26 -12.79
N GLU A 92 -4.78 -19.65 -11.61
CA GLU A 92 -5.87 -19.02 -10.85
C GLU A 92 -6.33 -17.73 -11.53
N ALA A 93 -5.41 -16.93 -12.07
CA ALA A 93 -5.70 -15.72 -12.81
C ALA A 93 -6.48 -16.04 -14.11
N GLU A 94 -6.05 -17.03 -14.88
CA GLU A 94 -6.77 -17.51 -16.09
C GLU A 94 -8.21 -17.94 -15.76
N ARG A 95 -8.41 -18.73 -14.68
CA ARG A 95 -9.76 -19.12 -14.26
C ARG A 95 -10.64 -17.93 -13.86
N LEU A 96 -10.05 -16.87 -13.30
CA LEU A 96 -10.82 -15.67 -12.94
C LEU A 96 -11.30 -14.91 -14.17
N GLU A 97 -10.52 -14.88 -15.26
CA GLU A 97 -10.91 -14.20 -16.50
C GLU A 97 -12.20 -14.77 -17.10
N GLU A 98 -12.50 -16.05 -16.84
CA GLU A 98 -13.71 -16.72 -17.32
C GLU A 98 -14.95 -16.47 -16.44
N LEU A 99 -14.80 -15.88 -15.25
CA LEU A 99 -15.90 -15.73 -14.30
C LEU A 99 -16.78 -14.52 -14.63
N TYR A 100 -18.09 -14.73 -14.51
CA TYR A 100 -19.08 -13.66 -14.62
C TYR A 100 -18.85 -12.58 -13.55
N GLY A 101 -18.83 -11.32 -13.98
CA GLY A 101 -18.55 -10.17 -13.12
C GLY A 101 -17.07 -9.81 -13.00
N VAL A 102 -16.14 -10.61 -13.54
CA VAL A 102 -14.73 -10.23 -13.72
C VAL A 102 -14.58 -9.52 -15.06
N VAL A 103 -14.05 -8.30 -15.03
CA VAL A 103 -13.88 -7.45 -16.24
C VAL A 103 -12.48 -7.62 -16.82
N ALA A 104 -11.47 -7.69 -15.97
CA ALA A 104 -10.08 -7.85 -16.37
C ALA A 104 -9.23 -8.42 -15.22
N VAL A 105 -8.20 -9.20 -15.56
CA VAL A 105 -7.17 -9.66 -14.62
C VAL A 105 -5.83 -9.16 -15.14
N LEU A 106 -5.25 -8.18 -14.44
CA LEU A 106 -4.06 -7.46 -14.90
C LEU A 106 -2.86 -7.82 -14.01
N PRO A 107 -1.73 -8.29 -14.55
CA PRO A 107 -0.53 -8.49 -13.74
C PRO A 107 -0.01 -7.15 -13.20
N GLU A 108 0.49 -7.17 -11.96
CA GLU A 108 1.16 -6.01 -11.37
C GLU A 108 2.32 -5.54 -12.27
N THR A 109 2.35 -4.25 -12.58
CA THR A 109 3.40 -3.64 -13.40
C THR A 109 4.09 -2.53 -12.60
N LYS A 110 5.42 -2.61 -12.51
CA LYS A 110 6.24 -1.57 -11.91
C LYS A 110 6.63 -0.54 -12.98
N TYR A 111 6.27 0.71 -12.77
CA TYR A 111 6.70 1.82 -13.63
C TYR A 111 8.03 2.41 -13.13
N GLU A 112 8.91 2.75 -14.07
CA GLU A 112 10.18 3.43 -13.81
C GLU A 112 10.05 4.94 -14.09
N LEU A 113 10.86 5.75 -13.41
CA LEU A 113 10.77 7.21 -13.53
C LEU A 113 11.16 7.68 -14.95
N HIS A 114 10.26 8.43 -15.58
CA HIS A 114 10.54 9.15 -16.83
C HIS A 114 10.95 10.61 -16.50
N THR A 115 11.85 11.21 -17.30
CA THR A 115 12.60 12.42 -16.91
C THR A 115 11.80 13.75 -16.92
N THR A 116 12.49 14.86 -16.64
CA THR A 116 12.20 15.83 -15.56
C THR A 116 11.70 17.23 -15.99
N ARG A 117 10.90 17.36 -17.06
CA ARG A 117 10.39 18.69 -17.52
C ARG A 117 8.87 18.74 -17.66
N SER A 118 8.16 18.61 -16.54
CA SER A 118 6.69 18.70 -16.48
C SER A 118 6.11 19.98 -17.10
N PRO A 119 6.69 21.19 -16.91
CA PRO A 119 6.15 22.39 -17.56
C PRO A 119 6.17 22.35 -19.09
N VAL A 120 7.22 21.76 -19.68
CA VAL A 120 7.31 21.59 -21.15
C VAL A 120 6.32 20.54 -21.63
N PHE A 121 6.24 19.41 -20.92
CA PHE A 121 5.28 18.35 -21.20
C PHE A 121 3.82 18.85 -21.17
N LEU A 122 3.49 19.73 -20.22
CA LEU A 122 2.16 20.32 -20.07
C LEU A 122 1.92 21.56 -20.96
N GLY A 123 2.91 21.98 -21.76
CA GLY A 123 2.79 23.15 -22.62
C GLY A 123 2.70 24.50 -21.88
N LEU A 124 3.27 24.58 -20.68
CA LEU A 124 3.24 25.74 -19.78
C LEU A 124 4.48 26.66 -19.92
N GLU A 125 5.14 26.67 -21.08
CA GLU A 125 6.36 27.47 -21.27
C GLU A 125 6.05 28.99 -21.37
N PRO A 126 6.68 29.83 -20.52
CA PRO A 126 6.39 31.27 -20.45
C PRO A 126 6.62 32.04 -21.77
N GLU A 127 7.58 31.61 -22.59
CA GLU A 127 7.96 32.35 -23.80
C GLU A 127 7.00 32.16 -24.98
N LYS A 128 6.14 31.13 -24.94
CA LYS A 128 5.11 30.88 -25.97
C LYS A 128 3.69 31.08 -25.45
N SER A 129 3.50 31.32 -24.15
CA SER A 129 2.19 31.35 -23.49
C SER A 129 1.48 32.70 -23.54
N THR A 130 2.00 33.71 -24.24
CA THR A 130 1.29 35.00 -24.41
C THR A 130 -0.01 34.87 -25.23
N LYS A 131 -0.31 33.68 -25.78
CA LYS A 131 -1.59 33.33 -26.44
C LYS A 131 -2.04 31.88 -26.20
N SER A 132 -1.55 31.19 -25.17
CA SER A 132 -2.07 29.84 -24.89
C SER A 132 -3.40 29.95 -24.16
N ILE A 133 -4.49 29.57 -24.82
CA ILE A 133 -5.85 29.48 -24.25
C ILE A 133 -5.85 28.68 -22.93
N TRP A 134 -4.87 27.81 -22.73
CA TRP A 134 -4.71 27.00 -21.53
C TRP A 134 -4.13 27.79 -20.34
N SER A 135 -3.13 28.66 -20.55
CA SER A 135 -2.49 29.39 -19.44
C SER A 135 -3.39 30.48 -18.85
N ASP A 136 -4.09 31.23 -19.70
CA ASP A 136 -4.98 32.32 -19.25
C ASP A 136 -6.26 31.78 -18.59
N ASN A 137 -6.71 30.59 -18.97
CA ASN A 137 -7.84 29.94 -18.33
C ASN A 137 -7.43 29.19 -17.05
N LEU A 138 -6.28 28.50 -17.01
CA LEU A 138 -5.82 27.85 -15.76
C LEU A 138 -5.54 28.89 -14.67
N ALA A 139 -4.92 30.03 -15.00
CA ALA A 139 -4.62 31.08 -14.03
C ALA A 139 -5.87 31.73 -13.43
N LYS A 140 -7.05 31.54 -14.03
CA LYS A 140 -8.34 32.08 -13.56
C LYS A 140 -9.19 31.06 -12.78
N HIS A 141 -8.77 29.80 -12.70
CA HIS A 141 -9.55 28.74 -12.07
C HIS A 141 -8.78 28.11 -10.90
N ASP A 142 -9.53 27.79 -9.83
CA ASP A 142 -9.03 27.03 -8.69
C ASP A 142 -8.85 25.55 -9.08
N VAL A 143 -7.74 25.23 -9.74
CA VAL A 143 -7.39 23.87 -10.18
C VAL A 143 -6.51 23.18 -9.15
N ILE A 144 -6.86 21.95 -8.77
CA ILE A 144 -6.02 21.07 -7.94
C ILE A 144 -5.22 20.15 -8.86
N VAL A 145 -3.89 20.25 -8.82
CA VAL A 145 -2.99 19.38 -9.57
C VAL A 145 -2.42 18.30 -8.65
N GLY A 146 -2.76 17.04 -8.91
CA GLY A 146 -2.18 15.89 -8.22
C GLY A 146 -0.89 15.42 -8.90
N VAL A 147 0.20 15.29 -8.14
CA VAL A 147 1.49 14.77 -8.62
C VAL A 147 1.81 13.49 -7.86
N LEU A 148 2.02 12.39 -8.58
CA LEU A 148 2.51 11.12 -8.02
C LEU A 148 3.99 10.99 -8.41
N ASP A 149 4.88 11.16 -7.43
CA ASP A 149 6.33 11.10 -7.62
C ASP A 149 6.96 10.46 -6.36
N THR A 150 8.27 10.20 -6.42
CA THR A 150 9.13 9.75 -5.32
C THR A 150 9.29 10.77 -4.18
N GLY A 151 8.91 12.02 -4.41
CA GLY A 151 8.90 13.07 -3.39
C GLY A 151 9.03 14.46 -3.99
N ILE A 152 8.91 15.47 -3.12
CA ILE A 152 9.18 16.86 -3.44
C ILE A 152 10.15 17.43 -2.40
N TRP A 153 10.83 18.53 -2.73
CA TRP A 153 11.50 19.39 -1.75
C TRP A 153 10.57 20.57 -1.45
N PRO A 154 9.75 20.53 -0.38
CA PRO A 154 8.74 21.55 -0.13
C PRO A 154 9.32 22.94 0.11
N GLU A 155 10.61 23.04 0.42
CA GLU A 155 11.34 24.30 0.58
C GLU A 155 11.86 24.89 -0.73
N SER A 156 11.77 24.15 -1.85
CA SER A 156 12.06 24.73 -3.16
C SER A 156 11.20 25.96 -3.38
N GLN A 157 11.80 27.05 -3.88
CA GLN A 157 11.09 28.28 -4.21
C GLN A 157 9.94 28.05 -5.22
N SER A 158 9.96 26.92 -5.94
CA SER A 158 8.86 26.52 -6.84
C SER A 158 7.55 26.20 -6.10
N PHE A 159 7.59 25.90 -4.80
CA PHE A 159 6.43 25.64 -3.95
C PHE A 159 6.11 26.81 -3.00
N ASN A 160 6.74 27.97 -3.20
CA ASN A 160 6.43 29.15 -2.40
C ASN A 160 5.05 29.68 -2.78
N ASP A 161 4.14 29.71 -1.81
CA ASP A 161 2.75 30.12 -1.95
C ASP A 161 2.54 31.64 -1.74
N THR A 162 3.61 32.42 -1.57
CA THR A 162 3.52 33.88 -1.44
C THR A 162 2.83 34.49 -2.66
N GLY A 163 1.69 35.14 -2.42
CA GLY A 163 0.88 35.78 -3.47
C GLY A 163 -0.18 34.86 -4.10
N MET A 164 -0.29 33.59 -3.67
CA MET A 164 -1.42 32.72 -4.04
C MET A 164 -2.68 33.06 -3.24
N THR A 165 -3.84 32.74 -3.82
CA THR A 165 -5.14 32.82 -3.13
C THR A 165 -5.24 31.76 -2.01
N PRO A 166 -6.15 31.93 -1.05
CA PRO A 166 -6.38 30.92 -0.02
C PRO A 166 -6.75 29.56 -0.63
N VAL A 167 -6.36 28.48 0.07
CA VAL A 167 -6.71 27.11 -0.33
C VAL A 167 -8.23 26.99 -0.55
N PRO A 168 -8.70 26.41 -1.66
CA PRO A 168 -10.12 26.35 -1.98
C PRO A 168 -10.94 25.72 -0.86
N ALA A 169 -12.08 26.32 -0.49
CA ALA A 169 -12.88 25.89 0.66
C ALA A 169 -13.43 24.44 0.56
N HIS A 170 -13.48 23.89 -0.64
CA HIS A 170 -13.89 22.51 -0.90
C HIS A 170 -12.75 21.50 -0.68
N TRP A 171 -11.49 21.94 -0.64
CA TRP A 171 -10.36 21.11 -0.27
C TRP A 171 -10.40 20.82 1.23
N LYS A 172 -10.30 19.54 1.59
CA LYS A 172 -10.40 19.07 2.97
C LYS A 172 -9.08 18.54 3.53
N GLY A 173 -8.00 18.57 2.74
CA GLY A 173 -6.67 18.14 3.17
C GLY A 173 -5.98 19.18 4.05
N ALA A 174 -4.89 18.77 4.68
CA ALA A 174 -3.98 19.65 5.39
C ALA A 174 -2.61 19.67 4.69
N CYS A 175 -1.92 20.80 4.77
CA CYS A 175 -0.54 20.89 4.29
C CYS A 175 0.41 20.31 5.35
N GLU A 176 1.26 19.38 4.95
CA GLU A 176 2.41 18.96 5.76
C GLU A 176 3.46 20.05 5.71
N THR A 177 3.97 20.48 6.86
CA THR A 177 5.00 21.52 6.86
C THR A 177 6.35 20.90 6.56
N ALA A 178 7.16 21.68 5.87
CA ALA A 178 8.52 21.29 5.53
C ALA A 178 9.41 21.11 6.79
N GLN A 179 9.04 21.70 7.93
CA GLN A 179 9.69 21.41 9.21
C GLN A 179 9.35 20.01 9.71
N ASP A 180 8.09 19.58 9.67
CA ASP A 180 7.68 18.25 10.17
C ASP A 180 8.39 17.12 9.41
N TYR A 181 8.55 17.28 8.09
CA TYR A 181 9.36 16.35 7.29
C TYR A 181 10.85 16.39 7.64
N PHE A 182 11.39 17.57 7.97
CA PHE A 182 12.78 17.69 8.42
C PHE A 182 12.99 17.03 9.80
N GLU A 183 12.00 17.11 10.69
CA GLU A 183 12.01 16.41 11.98
C GLU A 183 12.01 14.89 11.81
N PHE A 184 11.27 14.39 10.81
CA PHE A 184 11.33 12.98 10.41
C PHE A 184 12.75 12.58 10.00
N LEU A 185 13.43 13.38 9.17
CA LEU A 185 14.81 13.14 8.78
C LEU A 185 15.77 13.22 9.99
N CYS A 186 15.56 14.16 10.90
CA CYS A 186 16.32 14.29 12.14
C CYS A 186 16.17 13.10 13.08
N SER A 187 15.02 12.42 13.05
CA SER A 187 14.79 11.20 13.83
C SER A 187 15.43 9.95 13.21
N GLN A 188 15.96 10.06 11.98
CA GLN A 188 16.81 9.04 11.39
C GLN A 188 18.24 9.17 11.89
N ALA A 189 19.03 8.09 11.77
CA ALA A 189 20.47 8.10 12.05
C ALA A 189 21.31 8.80 10.96
N LEU A 190 20.84 9.95 10.45
CA LEU A 190 21.54 10.75 9.44
C LEU A 190 22.57 11.68 10.10
N THR A 191 23.73 11.79 9.46
CA THR A 191 24.77 12.77 9.84
C THR A 191 24.35 14.19 9.48
N GLN A 192 24.97 15.18 10.12
CA GLN A 192 24.76 16.60 9.77
C GLN A 192 25.00 16.88 8.28
N GLY A 193 26.07 16.32 7.69
CA GLY A 193 26.36 16.49 6.27
C GLY A 193 25.26 15.92 5.36
N GLN A 194 24.66 14.79 5.73
CA GLN A 194 23.53 14.21 5.00
C GLN A 194 22.25 15.06 5.18
N LEU A 195 21.97 15.55 6.39
CA LEU A 195 20.83 16.44 6.65
C LEU A 195 20.92 17.75 5.87
N GLN A 196 22.13 18.30 5.66
CA GLN A 196 22.33 19.52 4.87
C GLN A 196 21.87 19.37 3.41
N VAL A 197 21.92 18.16 2.84
CA VAL A 197 21.39 17.90 1.48
C VAL A 197 19.88 18.15 1.42
N PHE A 198 19.16 17.85 2.50
CA PHE A 198 17.72 18.03 2.60
C PHE A 198 17.29 19.41 3.10
N ALA A 199 18.23 20.19 3.65
CA ALA A 199 18.01 21.58 4.05
C ALA A 199 18.69 22.58 3.10
N LYS A 200 19.02 22.18 1.86
CA LYS A 200 19.87 22.96 0.94
C LYS A 200 19.46 24.43 0.77
N PHE A 201 18.16 24.72 0.82
CA PHE A 201 17.62 26.07 0.64
C PHE A 201 17.08 26.70 1.94
N SER A 202 17.37 26.13 3.11
CA SER A 202 16.84 26.64 4.39
C SER A 202 17.81 26.44 5.57
N LYS A 203 17.77 27.33 6.56
CA LYS A 203 18.53 27.17 7.82
C LYS A 203 17.72 26.39 8.86
N ARG A 204 17.28 25.18 8.52
CA ARG A 204 16.53 24.33 9.47
C ARG A 204 17.46 23.63 10.44
N SER A 205 16.97 23.45 11.64
CA SER A 205 17.60 22.67 12.70
C SER A 205 16.62 21.63 13.23
N CYS A 206 17.18 20.55 13.79
CA CYS A 206 16.40 19.52 14.46
C CYS A 206 15.85 20.09 15.78
N ARG A 207 14.52 20.12 15.92
CA ARG A 207 13.80 20.49 17.14
C ARG A 207 13.52 19.27 18.02
N HIS A 208 13.72 18.06 17.49
CA HIS A 208 13.47 16.78 18.14
C HIS A 208 12.02 16.64 18.61
N SER A 209 11.09 17.09 17.76
CA SER A 209 9.65 17.02 18.03
C SER A 209 9.04 15.64 17.79
N LEU A 210 9.72 14.76 17.05
CA LEU A 210 9.34 13.37 16.82
C LEU A 210 10.23 12.44 17.65
N ALA A 211 9.62 11.52 18.40
CA ALA A 211 10.38 10.55 19.20
C ALA A 211 11.00 9.45 18.34
N ASN A 212 10.34 9.10 17.23
CA ASN A 212 10.85 8.15 16.26
C ASN A 212 10.37 8.48 14.83
N PRO A 213 11.03 7.94 13.80
CA PRO A 213 10.63 8.07 12.39
C PRO A 213 9.14 7.83 12.10
N GLY A 214 8.56 6.86 12.79
CA GLY A 214 7.17 6.49 12.58
C GLY A 214 6.16 7.47 13.17
N ASP A 215 6.58 8.46 13.96
CA ASP A 215 5.68 9.49 14.55
C ASP A 215 5.31 10.63 13.59
N LEU A 216 5.92 10.70 12.40
CA LEU A 216 5.41 11.57 11.35
C LEU A 216 3.92 11.24 11.13
N ASN A 217 3.06 12.27 11.06
CA ASN A 217 1.61 12.11 11.00
C ASN A 217 1.11 11.68 9.60
N TYR A 218 1.71 10.62 9.07
CA TYR A 218 1.48 10.09 7.74
C TYR A 218 0.32 9.09 7.73
N PRO A 219 -0.49 9.01 6.65
CA PRO A 219 -1.66 8.11 6.56
C PRO A 219 -1.32 6.62 6.46
N ALA A 220 -0.04 6.25 6.52
CA ALA A 220 0.44 4.88 6.62
C ALA A 220 1.31 4.70 7.88
N LEU A 221 1.39 3.46 8.36
CA LEU A 221 2.17 3.06 9.53
C LEU A 221 3.28 2.11 9.08
N SER A 222 4.52 2.46 9.40
CA SER A 222 5.68 1.59 9.22
C SER A 222 6.29 1.32 10.58
N ALA A 223 6.25 0.07 11.01
CA ALA A 223 6.82 -0.39 12.27
C ALA A 223 8.09 -1.20 11.98
N VAL A 224 9.25 -0.58 12.24
CA VAL A 224 10.56 -1.21 12.01
C VAL A 224 11.17 -1.61 13.34
N PHE A 225 11.33 -2.91 13.56
CA PHE A 225 11.96 -3.45 14.75
C PHE A 225 13.47 -3.65 14.53
N PRO A 226 14.33 -3.13 15.42
CA PRO A 226 15.77 -3.32 15.35
C PRO A 226 16.17 -4.76 15.67
N GLU A 227 17.43 -5.11 15.42
CA GLU A 227 17.99 -6.47 15.52
C GLU A 227 17.97 -7.10 16.93
N SER A 228 17.71 -6.33 17.99
CA SER A 228 17.71 -6.84 19.37
C SER A 228 16.70 -7.98 19.59
N THR A 229 17.11 -9.02 20.34
CA THR A 229 16.28 -10.20 20.67
C THR A 229 15.30 -9.96 21.82
N ASN A 230 15.36 -8.81 22.49
CA ASN A 230 14.41 -8.47 23.55
C ASN A 230 13.06 -8.06 22.95
N VAL A 231 11.96 -8.41 23.65
CA VAL A 231 10.61 -7.99 23.29
C VAL A 231 10.59 -6.47 23.23
N THR A 232 10.50 -5.95 22.01
CA THR A 232 10.50 -4.51 21.75
C THR A 232 9.07 -4.04 21.54
N VAL A 233 8.69 -2.97 22.25
CA VAL A 233 7.43 -2.27 22.04
C VAL A 233 7.73 -0.99 21.28
N LEU A 234 7.17 -0.85 20.09
CA LEU A 234 7.22 0.39 19.30
C LEU A 234 5.87 1.10 19.44
N THR A 235 5.89 2.38 19.79
CA THR A 235 4.67 3.19 19.90
C THR A 235 4.72 4.31 18.87
N LEU A 236 3.70 4.38 18.01
CA LEU A 236 3.54 5.43 17.01
C LEU A 236 2.34 6.30 17.36
N HIS A 237 2.46 7.62 17.18
CA HIS A 237 1.40 8.58 17.46
C HIS A 237 0.79 9.11 16.18
N ARG A 238 -0.54 9.27 16.16
CA ARG A 238 -1.27 9.86 15.03
C ARG A 238 -2.29 10.86 15.53
N THR A 239 -2.51 11.88 14.72
CA THR A 239 -3.55 12.89 14.93
C THR A 239 -4.42 12.98 13.69
N VAL A 240 -5.72 12.77 13.89
CA VAL A 240 -6.72 12.82 12.83
C VAL A 240 -7.63 14.01 13.03
N THR A 241 -8.05 14.62 11.92
CA THR A 241 -8.99 15.75 11.90
C THR A 241 -10.31 15.28 11.31
N ASN A 242 -11.43 15.53 11.98
CA ASN A 242 -12.74 15.20 11.43
C ASN A 242 -13.14 16.19 10.32
N VAL A 243 -13.19 15.72 9.08
CA VAL A 243 -13.62 16.51 7.90
C VAL A 243 -15.01 16.12 7.39
N GLY A 244 -15.68 15.21 8.10
CA GLY A 244 -17.03 14.70 7.83
C GLY A 244 -18.10 15.39 8.68
N PRO A 245 -19.20 14.67 9.00
CA PRO A 245 -20.26 15.14 9.89
C PRO A 245 -19.70 15.57 11.26
N PRO A 246 -20.23 16.66 11.88
CA PRO A 246 -19.67 17.20 13.12
C PRO A 246 -19.63 16.21 14.30
N VAL A 247 -20.65 15.36 14.43
CA VAL A 247 -20.77 14.36 15.48
C VAL A 247 -20.64 12.97 14.84
N SER A 248 -19.56 12.28 15.18
CA SER A 248 -19.21 10.99 14.56
C SER A 248 -18.35 10.15 15.50
N ASN A 249 -18.63 8.85 15.58
CA ASN A 249 -17.94 7.91 16.45
C ASN A 249 -17.26 6.83 15.62
N TYR A 250 -15.93 6.84 15.57
CA TYR A 250 -15.16 5.86 14.83
C TYR A 250 -14.64 4.77 15.76
N HIS A 251 -14.79 3.51 15.37
CA HIS A 251 -14.23 2.35 16.06
C HIS A 251 -13.06 1.81 15.24
N VAL A 252 -11.99 1.44 15.94
CA VAL A 252 -10.81 0.89 15.28
C VAL A 252 -10.93 -0.62 15.11
N ASN A 253 -10.51 -1.10 13.94
CA ASN A 253 -10.22 -2.49 13.68
C ASN A 253 -8.81 -2.60 13.12
N VAL A 254 -8.07 -3.65 13.49
CA VAL A 254 -6.69 -3.85 13.05
C VAL A 254 -6.55 -5.26 12.50
N SER A 255 -5.86 -5.40 11.36
CA SER A 255 -5.52 -6.71 10.79
C SER A 255 -4.73 -7.56 11.80
N PRO A 256 -4.95 -8.87 11.86
CA PRO A 256 -4.09 -9.75 12.65
C PRO A 256 -2.68 -9.83 12.01
N PHE A 257 -1.66 -9.91 12.86
CA PHE A 257 -0.27 -10.11 12.44
C PHE A 257 0.30 -11.36 13.12
N LYS A 258 1.05 -12.16 12.37
CA LYS A 258 1.73 -13.38 12.84
C LYS A 258 2.80 -13.01 13.87
N GLY A 259 3.63 -12.04 13.53
CA GLY A 259 4.83 -11.65 14.27
C GLY A 259 4.66 -10.52 15.28
N ALA A 260 3.51 -9.85 15.34
CA ALA A 260 3.27 -8.76 16.30
C ALA A 260 1.85 -8.75 16.88
N PHE A 261 1.71 -8.25 18.11
CA PHE A 261 0.44 -7.74 18.64
C PHE A 261 0.36 -6.24 18.35
N VAL A 262 -0.80 -5.78 17.86
CA VAL A 262 -1.04 -4.36 17.60
C VAL A 262 -2.21 -3.90 18.45
N LYS A 263 -1.99 -2.87 19.26
CA LYS A 263 -3.00 -2.27 20.13
C LYS A 263 -3.15 -0.78 19.83
N VAL A 264 -4.37 -0.30 19.79
CA VAL A 264 -4.68 1.12 19.54
C VAL A 264 -5.38 1.72 20.75
N GLU A 265 -4.93 2.89 21.18
CA GLU A 265 -5.50 3.61 22.32
C GLU A 265 -5.75 5.09 21.96
N PRO A 266 -6.99 5.60 22.12
CA PRO A 266 -8.21 4.87 22.51
C PRO A 266 -8.71 3.95 21.37
N ALA A 267 -9.54 2.95 21.69
CA ALA A 267 -10.17 2.09 20.67
C ALA A 267 -11.34 2.77 19.93
N MET A 268 -11.76 3.95 20.40
CA MET A 268 -12.85 4.74 19.84
C MET A 268 -12.48 6.22 19.82
N LEU A 269 -12.70 6.87 18.69
CA LEU A 269 -12.56 8.32 18.53
C LEU A 269 -13.95 8.95 18.42
N LYS A 270 -14.27 9.85 19.37
CA LYS A 270 -15.55 10.53 19.46
C LYS A 270 -15.39 11.99 19.09
N PHE A 271 -15.81 12.36 17.89
CA PHE A 271 -15.82 13.75 17.45
C PHE A 271 -17.17 14.41 17.78
N THR A 272 -17.12 15.65 18.24
CA THR A 272 -18.29 16.45 18.65
C THR A 272 -18.47 17.70 17.80
N ARG A 273 -17.46 18.07 17.00
CA ARG A 273 -17.54 19.19 16.05
C ARG A 273 -16.69 18.92 14.81
N LYS A 274 -17.05 19.60 13.71
CA LYS A 274 -16.27 19.60 12.47
C LYS A 274 -14.88 20.20 12.71
N ASN A 275 -13.87 19.67 12.03
CA ASN A 275 -12.46 20.03 12.14
C ASN A 275 -11.84 19.80 13.53
N GLN A 276 -12.51 19.08 14.42
CA GLN A 276 -11.90 18.65 15.68
C GLN A 276 -10.75 17.69 15.40
N LYS A 277 -9.62 17.92 16.07
CA LYS A 277 -8.47 17.03 16.07
C LYS A 277 -8.52 16.13 17.29
N LEU A 278 -8.26 14.84 17.09
CA LEU A 278 -8.06 13.86 18.14
C LEU A 278 -6.81 13.04 17.84
N SER A 279 -6.09 12.66 18.89
CA SER A 279 -4.88 11.86 18.77
C SER A 279 -5.10 10.46 19.34
N TYR A 280 -4.39 9.50 18.76
CA TYR A 280 -4.33 8.12 19.24
C TYR A 280 -2.89 7.61 19.10
N LYS A 281 -2.59 6.55 19.84
CA LYS A 281 -1.32 5.83 19.73
C LYS A 281 -1.54 4.39 19.28
N VAL A 282 -0.60 3.87 18.52
CA VAL A 282 -0.56 2.49 18.04
C VAL A 282 0.68 1.83 18.63
N MET A 283 0.48 0.80 19.43
CA MET A 283 1.53 0.03 20.07
C MET A 283 1.71 -1.29 19.33
N PHE A 284 2.93 -1.51 18.82
CA PHE A 284 3.36 -2.74 18.19
C PHE A 284 4.26 -3.51 19.17
N THR A 285 3.87 -4.71 19.54
CA THR A 285 4.64 -5.59 20.44
C THR A 285 5.05 -6.83 19.66
N THR A 286 6.36 -7.07 19.53
CA THR A 286 6.86 -8.26 18.82
C THR A 286 6.45 -9.55 19.56
N LYS A 287 5.84 -10.48 18.82
CA LYS A 287 5.54 -11.87 19.23
C LYS A 287 6.65 -12.82 18.81
N SER A 288 6.94 -12.82 17.52
CA SER A 288 7.89 -13.70 16.85
C SER A 288 8.43 -12.97 15.63
N ARG A 289 9.75 -12.93 15.47
CA ARG A 289 10.35 -12.27 14.31
C ARG A 289 9.99 -13.02 13.04
N GLN A 290 9.63 -12.27 12.00
CA GLN A 290 9.45 -12.82 10.65
C GLN A 290 10.69 -12.52 9.81
N THR A 291 10.95 -13.37 8.82
CA THR A 291 12.01 -13.16 7.83
C THR A 291 11.60 -12.19 6.74
N GLU A 292 10.30 -12.09 6.47
CA GLU A 292 9.71 -11.19 5.48
C GLU A 292 8.85 -10.11 6.16
N PRO A 293 8.69 -8.91 5.54
CA PRO A 293 7.77 -7.91 6.03
C PRO A 293 6.32 -8.42 6.07
N GLU A 294 5.61 -8.09 7.13
CA GLU A 294 4.17 -8.32 7.22
C GLU A 294 3.39 -7.08 6.84
N PHE A 295 2.26 -7.27 6.14
CA PHE A 295 1.39 -6.19 5.69
C PHE A 295 -0.02 -6.40 6.22
N GLY A 296 -0.68 -5.31 6.55
CA GLY A 296 -2.06 -5.31 7.01
C GLY A 296 -2.61 -3.90 7.04
N SER A 297 -3.62 -3.66 7.86
CA SER A 297 -4.23 -2.33 7.97
C SER A 297 -4.80 -2.00 9.35
N LEU A 298 -4.85 -0.71 9.64
CA LEU A 298 -5.63 -0.13 10.71
C LEU A 298 -6.80 0.62 10.08
N ILE A 299 -8.01 0.32 10.51
CA ILE A 299 -9.24 0.85 9.91
C ILE A 299 -10.10 1.50 10.99
N TRP A 300 -10.42 2.77 10.80
CA TRP A 300 -11.46 3.46 11.56
C TRP A 300 -12.79 3.41 10.80
N LYS A 301 -13.87 2.97 11.45
CA LYS A 301 -15.23 2.93 10.86
C LYS A 301 -16.27 3.59 11.75
N ASP A 302 -17.18 4.38 11.18
CA ASP A 302 -18.36 4.95 11.86
C ASP A 302 -19.70 4.44 11.30
N GLY A 303 -19.65 3.41 10.46
CA GLY A 303 -20.79 2.82 9.75
C GLY A 303 -20.96 3.34 8.32
N LEU A 304 -20.49 4.55 8.01
CA LEU A 304 -20.61 5.14 6.67
C LEU A 304 -19.25 5.42 6.03
N TYR A 305 -18.30 5.93 6.81
CA TYR A 305 -16.94 6.20 6.39
C TYR A 305 -15.99 5.13 6.91
N VAL A 306 -15.06 4.74 6.03
CA VAL A 306 -13.99 3.79 6.30
C VAL A 306 -12.66 4.49 6.04
N VAL A 307 -11.90 4.76 7.10
CA VAL A 307 -10.59 5.39 7.01
C VAL A 307 -9.52 4.32 7.27
N ARG A 308 -8.86 3.88 6.19
CA ARG A 308 -7.85 2.81 6.23
C ARG A 308 -6.43 3.40 6.16
N SER A 309 -5.59 3.00 7.11
CA SER A 309 -4.14 3.19 7.08
C SER A 309 -3.46 1.86 6.82
N PRO A 310 -2.70 1.71 5.71
CA PRO A 310 -1.83 0.54 5.52
C PRO A 310 -0.80 0.45 6.64
N VAL A 311 -0.50 -0.78 7.05
CA VAL A 311 0.49 -1.09 8.08
C VAL A 311 1.51 -2.05 7.48
N ALA A 312 2.79 -1.70 7.59
CA ALA A 312 3.91 -2.59 7.30
C ALA A 312 4.70 -2.82 8.59
N ILE A 313 5.02 -4.08 8.91
CA ILE A 313 5.86 -4.46 10.04
C ILE A 313 7.08 -5.20 9.51
N THR A 314 8.26 -4.70 9.86
CA THR A 314 9.54 -5.24 9.38
C THR A 314 10.47 -5.50 10.55
N TRP A 315 11.15 -6.65 10.54
CA TRP A 315 12.22 -6.97 11.47
C TRP A 315 13.54 -6.90 10.70
N MET A 316 14.46 -6.04 11.13
CA MET A 316 15.78 -5.96 10.50
C MET A 316 16.54 -7.27 10.73
N SER A 317 17.09 -7.83 9.66
CA SER A 317 17.89 -9.06 9.69
C SER A 317 19.22 -8.81 10.40
N GLN A 318 19.73 -9.85 11.07
CA GLN A 318 21.13 -9.86 11.49
C GLN A 318 22.01 -9.83 10.23
N ILE A 319 22.89 -8.85 10.12
CA ILE A 319 23.96 -8.84 9.10
C ILE A 319 25.16 -9.57 9.67
#